data_AF-A0A1H7G934-F1
#
_entry.id   AF-A0A1H7G934-F1
#
_cell.length_a   1.000
_cell.length_b   1.000
_cell.length_c   1.000
_cell.angle_alpha   90.00
_cell.angle_beta   90.00
_cell.angle_gamma   90.00
#
_symmetry.space_group_name_H-M   'P 1'
#
loop_
_entity.id
_entity.type
_entity.pdbx_description
1 polymer ?
#
loop_
_entity_poly.entity_id
_entity_poly.type
_entity_poly.pdbx_seq_one_letter_code
_entity_poly.pdbx_strand_id
1 'polypeptide(L)'
;MVCIRDHDLYRHTPLLYTSLKTLGYTHGKVNHNIDEWVRGIHHTNTIEGFWSHLKRGIKSTHASVSQKHLQKYVDEFAFRYNNRQAPADMFGRMLAQISQPTSS
;
A
#
# COMPACT_ATOMS: atom_id res chain seq x y z
N MET A 1 0.03 -2.97 -9.83
CA MET A 1 0.82 -4.21 -9.71
C MET A 1 1.01 -4.52 -8.24
N VAL A 2 0.43 -5.63 -7.76
CA VAL A 2 0.52 -6.06 -6.35
C VAL A 2 1.52 -7.21 -6.29
N CYS A 3 2.64 -7.00 -5.62
CA CYS A 3 3.65 -8.04 -5.38
C CYS A 3 3.44 -8.58 -3.96
N ILE A 4 3.28 -9.90 -3.81
CA ILE A 4 2.98 -10.54 -2.52
C ILE A 4 4.16 -11.42 -2.13
N ARG A 5 4.43 -11.48 -0.83
CA ARG A 5 5.48 -12.32 -0.23
C ARG A 5 4.99 -13.76 -0.19
N ASP A 6 5.76 -14.69 -0.78
CA ASP A 6 5.40 -16.12 -0.81
C ASP A 6 5.43 -16.81 0.58
N HIS A 7 6.00 -16.17 1.62
CA HIS A 7 6.12 -16.78 2.97
C HIS A 7 4.78 -16.91 3.74
N ASP A 8 3.70 -16.25 3.31
CA ASP A 8 2.37 -16.39 3.96
C ASP A 8 1.51 -17.52 3.36
N LEU A 9 2.06 -18.35 2.46
CA LEU A 9 1.34 -19.45 1.81
C LEU A 9 1.42 -20.77 2.58
N TYR A 10 0.78 -20.85 3.74
CA TYR A 10 0.34 -22.16 4.27
C TYR A 10 -1.15 -22.25 4.66
N ARG A 11 -1.98 -21.26 4.31
CA ARG A 11 -3.45 -21.42 4.42
C ARG A 11 -4.20 -20.67 3.31
N HIS A 12 -4.57 -21.45 2.28
CA HIS A 12 -5.73 -21.26 1.39
C HIS A 12 -6.01 -19.87 0.79
N THR A 13 -5.31 -19.43 -0.28
CA THR A 13 -5.84 -18.39 -1.20
C THR A 13 -5.40 -18.47 -2.69
N PRO A 14 -5.05 -19.61 -3.33
CA PRO A 14 -4.66 -19.59 -4.75
C PRO A 14 -5.79 -19.16 -5.71
N LEU A 15 -7.06 -19.32 -5.32
CA LEU A 15 -8.22 -18.99 -6.17
C LEU A 15 -8.47 -17.47 -6.31
N LEU A 16 -8.17 -16.68 -5.28
CA LEU A 16 -8.41 -15.23 -5.26
C LEU A 16 -7.47 -14.45 -6.18
N TYR A 17 -6.24 -14.94 -6.39
CA TYR A 17 -5.26 -14.27 -7.24
C TYR A 17 -5.42 -14.63 -8.71
N THR A 18 -6.02 -15.78 -9.02
CA THR A 18 -6.29 -16.21 -10.39
C THR A 18 -7.34 -15.32 -11.05
N SER A 19 -8.35 -14.89 -10.29
CA SER A 19 -9.39 -13.96 -10.76
C SER A 19 -8.89 -12.54 -11.02
N LEU A 20 -7.75 -12.12 -10.47
CA LEU A 20 -7.14 -10.82 -10.79
C LEU A 20 -6.73 -10.72 -12.26
N LYS A 21 -6.28 -11.83 -12.85
CA LYS A 21 -5.98 -11.90 -14.29
C LYS A 21 -7.23 -11.68 -15.13
N THR A 22 -8.35 -12.25 -14.71
CA THR A 22 -9.66 -12.08 -15.36
C THR A 22 -10.16 -10.63 -15.27
N LEU A 23 -9.80 -9.92 -14.20
CA LEU A 23 -10.10 -8.50 -13.99
C LEU A 23 -9.11 -7.55 -14.71
N GLY A 24 -8.18 -8.07 -15.52
CA GLY A 24 -7.21 -7.27 -16.29
C GLY A 24 -5.99 -6.82 -15.48
N TYR A 25 -5.82 -7.29 -14.25
CA TYR A 25 -4.66 -6.92 -13.42
C TYR A 25 -3.49 -7.87 -13.66
N THR A 26 -2.31 -7.30 -13.94
CA THR A 26 -1.05 -8.05 -13.96
C THR A 26 -0.53 -8.26 -12.54
N HIS A 27 -0.46 -9.53 -12.13
CA HIS A 27 0.10 -9.96 -10.85
C HIS A 27 1.48 -10.60 -11.07
N GLY A 28 2.46 -10.22 -10.25
CA GLY A 28 3.77 -10.85 -10.22
C GLY A 28 4.15 -11.24 -8.80
N LYS A 29 5.04 -12.23 -8.69
CA LYS A 29 5.47 -12.84 -7.44
C LYS A 29 6.98 -12.98 -7.38
N VAL A 30 7.51 -13.02 -6.16
CA VAL A 30 8.94 -13.24 -5.85
C VAL A 30 9.04 -14.41 -4.86
N ASN A 31 9.82 -15.41 -5.23
CA ASN A 31 9.91 -16.65 -4.46
C ASN A 31 11.03 -16.55 -3.42
N HIS A 32 10.65 -16.19 -2.20
CA HIS A 32 11.58 -16.05 -1.09
C HIS A 32 12.15 -17.40 -0.60
N ASN A 33 11.53 -18.55 -0.94
CA ASN A 33 12.05 -19.88 -0.57
C ASN A 33 13.31 -20.27 -1.35
N ILE A 34 13.61 -19.56 -2.45
CA ILE A 34 14.83 -19.74 -3.24
C ILE A 34 15.74 -18.51 -3.13
N ASP A 35 15.58 -17.73 -2.05
CA ASP A 35 16.31 -16.49 -1.82
C ASP A 35 16.14 -15.44 -2.94
N GLU A 36 15.00 -15.43 -3.63
CA GLU A 36 14.67 -14.42 -4.64
C GLU A 36 13.93 -13.23 -4.01
N TRP A 37 14.61 -12.08 -3.97
CA TRP A 37 14.10 -10.84 -3.39
C TRP A 37 13.57 -9.82 -4.41
N VAL A 38 14.01 -9.93 -5.67
CA VAL A 38 13.65 -9.02 -6.77
C VAL A 38 13.49 -9.82 -8.05
N ARG A 39 12.37 -9.62 -8.75
CA ARG A 39 12.13 -10.16 -10.09
C ARG A 39 11.70 -9.05 -11.04
N GLY A 40 12.67 -8.41 -11.69
CA GLY A 40 12.42 -7.24 -12.54
C GLY A 40 11.79 -6.11 -11.73
N ILE A 41 10.60 -5.65 -12.12
CA ILE A 41 9.82 -4.63 -11.39
C ILE A 41 9.05 -5.20 -10.18
N HIS A 42 9.00 -6.53 -10.03
CA HIS A 42 8.28 -7.19 -8.95
C HIS A 42 9.16 -7.30 -7.70
N HIS A 43 8.81 -6.54 -6.66
CA HIS A 43 9.41 -6.60 -5.34
C HIS A 43 8.41 -6.15 -4.27
N THR A 44 8.56 -6.60 -3.02
CA THR A 44 7.69 -6.21 -1.90
C THR A 44 8.23 -5.03 -1.09
N ASN A 45 9.48 -4.61 -1.32
CA ASN A 45 10.17 -3.56 -0.55
C ASN A 45 9.37 -2.25 -0.40
N THR A 46 8.70 -1.80 -1.46
CA THR A 46 7.91 -0.55 -1.42
C THR A 46 6.72 -0.66 -0.49
N ILE A 47 5.92 -1.73 -0.61
CA ILE A 47 4.71 -1.90 0.19
C ILE A 47 5.08 -2.20 1.66
N GLU A 48 6.17 -2.91 1.91
CA GLU A 48 6.69 -3.15 3.26
C GLU A 48 7.18 -1.86 3.92
N GLY A 49 7.84 -0.98 3.16
CA GLY A 49 8.21 0.35 3.61
C GLY A 49 6.99 1.17 4.02
N PHE A 50 5.94 1.17 3.19
CA PHE A 50 4.67 1.83 3.50
C PHE A 50 4.08 1.35 4.84
N TRP A 51 3.95 0.03 5.03
CA TRP A 51 3.39 -0.54 6.26
C TRP A 51 4.25 -0.21 7.50
N SER A 52 5.57 -0.13 7.33
CA SER A 52 6.48 0.26 8.41
C SER A 52 6.24 1.70 8.86
N HIS A 53 6.00 2.62 7.94
CA HIS A 53 5.64 4.01 8.26
C HIS A 53 4.27 4.12 8.91
N LEU A 54 3.25 3.44 8.37
CA LEU A 54 1.90 3.47 8.93
C LEU A 54 1.88 2.95 10.38
N LYS A 55 2.44 1.76 10.63
CA LYS A 55 2.46 1.15 11.97
C LYS A 55 3.17 2.04 13.00
N ARG A 56 4.30 2.65 12.59
CA ARG A 56 5.06 3.57 13.46
C ARG A 56 4.31 4.87 13.73
N GLY A 57 3.69 5.45 12.70
CA GLY A 57 2.91 6.68 12.83
C GLY A 57 1.64 6.49 13.67
N ILE A 58 0.98 5.34 13.56
CA ILE A 58 -0.12 4.97 14.45
C ILE A 58 0.39 4.86 15.90
N LYS A 59 1.46 4.07 16.13
CA LYS A 59 2.02 3.87 17.48
C LYS A 59 2.51 5.18 18.14
N SER A 60 2.99 6.13 17.34
CA SER A 60 3.56 7.38 17.85
C SER A 60 2.52 8.48 18.06
N THR A 61 1.76 8.81 17.02
CA THR A 61 0.92 10.02 17.00
C THR A 61 -0.55 9.72 17.34
N HIS A 62 -0.99 8.47 17.10
CA HIS A 62 -2.38 8.05 17.24
C HIS A 62 -2.50 6.97 18.31
N ALA A 63 -2.20 7.33 19.57
CA ALA A 63 -2.16 6.40 20.70
C ALA A 63 -3.45 5.57 20.89
N SER A 64 -4.60 6.06 20.40
CA SER A 64 -5.84 5.29 20.29
C SER A 64 -6.49 5.52 18.93
N VAL A 65 -6.73 4.44 18.20
CA VAL A 65 -7.32 4.43 16.86
C VAL A 65 -8.63 3.65 16.93
N SER A 66 -9.76 4.31 16.68
CA SER A 66 -11.04 3.61 16.48
C SER A 66 -11.09 3.01 15.08
N GLN A 67 -11.65 1.80 14.95
CA GLN A 67 -11.91 1.17 13.64
C GLN A 67 -12.68 2.10 12.68
N LYS A 68 -13.57 2.95 13.21
CA LYS A 68 -14.36 3.92 12.42
C LYS A 68 -13.50 4.88 11.60
N HIS A 69 -12.26 5.13 12.01
CA HIS A 69 -11.38 6.09 11.36
C HIS A 69 -10.19 5.43 10.67
N LEU A 70 -10.10 4.09 10.67
CA LEU A 70 -8.96 3.38 10.11
C LEU A 70 -8.70 3.73 8.64
N GLN A 71 -9.77 3.83 7.84
CA GLN A 71 -9.66 4.22 6.44
C GLN A 71 -9.02 5.61 6.28
N LYS A 72 -9.41 6.59 7.10
CA LYS A 72 -8.86 7.95 7.05
C LYS A 72 -7.35 7.98 7.32
N TYR A 73 -6.89 7.16 8.27
CA TYR A 73 -5.47 7.03 8.54
C TYR A 73 -4.73 6.38 7.37
N VAL A 74 -5.28 5.30 6.79
CA VAL A 74 -4.66 4.67 5.62
C VAL A 74 -4.56 5.67 4.46
N ASP A 75 -5.61 6.44 4.19
CA ASP A 75 -5.65 7.43 3.11
C ASP A 75 -4.62 8.54 3.35
N GLU A 76 -4.52 9.05 4.58
CA GLU A 76 -3.53 10.07 4.95
C GLU A 76 -2.09 9.56 4.75
N PHE A 77 -1.77 8.38 5.27
CA PHE A 77 -0.43 7.81 5.14
C PHE A 77 -0.12 7.46 3.69
N ALA A 78 -1.11 7.01 2.90
CA ALA A 78 -0.95 6.77 1.47
C ALA A 78 -0.63 8.08 0.73
N PHE A 79 -1.37 9.15 1.03
CA PHE A 79 -1.11 10.48 0.47
C PHE A 79 0.31 10.97 0.81
N ARG A 80 0.71 10.89 2.08
CA ARG A 80 2.05 11.29 2.54
C ARG A 80 3.15 10.45 1.87
N TYR A 81 2.98 9.13 1.81
CA TYR A 81 3.99 8.22 1.25
C TYR A 81 4.19 8.45 -0.26
N ASN A 82 3.11 8.73 -0.99
CA ASN A 82 3.14 9.01 -2.43
C ASN A 82 3.74 10.39 -2.74
N ASN A 83 3.57 11.38 -1.85
CA ASN A 83 4.09 12.74 -2.04
C ASN A 83 5.38 13.04 -1.27
N ARG A 84 6.01 12.02 -0.67
CA ARG A 84 7.19 12.17 0.22
C ARG A 84 8.39 12.90 -0.39
N GLN A 85 8.51 12.92 -1.72
CA GLN A 85 9.62 13.56 -2.43
C GLN A 85 9.49 15.09 -2.51
N ALA A 86 8.28 15.62 -2.29
CA ALA A 86 8.00 17.06 -2.38
C ALA A 86 7.16 17.51 -1.17
N PRO A 87 7.75 17.53 0.04
CA PRO A 87 7.01 17.83 1.26
C PRO A 87 6.46 19.25 1.32
N ALA A 88 7.17 20.22 0.73
CA ALA A 88 6.71 21.61 0.66
C ALA A 88 5.40 21.76 -0.16
N ASP A 89 5.21 20.92 -1.17
CA ASP A 89 4.07 21.00 -2.09
C ASP A 89 2.86 20.21 -1.60
N MET A 90 3.01 19.36 -0.57
CA MET A 90 1.95 18.46 -0.11
C MET A 90 0.67 19.21 0.26
N PHE A 91 0.80 20.35 0.94
CA PHE A 91 -0.35 21.16 1.33
C PHE A 91 -1.09 21.70 0.09
N GLY A 92 -0.36 22.24 -0.89
CA GLY A 92 -0.94 22.72 -2.14
C GLY A 92 -1.64 21.62 -2.93
N ARG A 93 -1.06 20.42 -2.97
CA ARG A 93 -1.65 19.23 -3.62
C ARG A 93 -2.95 18.77 -2.93
N MET A 94 -2.98 18.81 -1.60
CA MET A 94 -4.18 18.49 -0.84
C MET A 94 -5.31 19.49 -1.12
N LEU A 95 -5.00 20.79 -1.13
CA LEU A 95 -5.98 21.83 -1.48
C LEU A 95 -6.51 21.65 -2.91
N ALA A 96 -5.64 21.33 -3.86
CA ALA A 96 -6.04 21.06 -5.24
C ALA A 96 -7.02 19.88 -5.31
N GLN A 97 -6.80 18.79 -4.57
CA GLN A 97 -7.74 17.67 -4.51
C GLN A 97 -9.09 18.04 -3.90
N ILE A 98 -9.13 18.87 -2.86
CA ILE A 98 -10.38 19.31 -2.23
C ILE A 98 -11.18 20.23 -3.17
N SER A 99 -10.50 21.00 -4.02
CA SER A 99 -11.14 21.90 -4.99
C SER A 99 -11.82 21.19 -6.16
N GLN A 100 -11.46 19.94 -6.45
CA GLN A 100 -12.11 19.17 -7.51
C GLN A 100 -13.50 18.73 -7.06
N PRO A 101 -14.56 18.93 -7.88
CA PRO A 101 -15.87 18.39 -7.56
C PRO A 101 -15.73 16.87 -7.46
N THR A 102 -16.08 16.31 -6.31
CA THR A 102 -16.08 14.86 -6.10
C THR A 102 -17.07 14.22 -7.06
N SER A 103 -16.56 13.63 -8.14
CA SER A 103 -17.35 12.81 -9.08
C SER A 103 -17.95 11.67 -8.26
N SER A 104 -19.24 11.76 -7.96
CA SER A 104 -20.01 10.73 -7.27
C SER A 104 -20.51 9.68 -8.27
#